data_AF-A0A445K0R7-F1
#
_entry.id   AF-A0A445K0R7-F1
#
_cell.length_a   1.000
_cell.length_b   1.000
_cell.length_c   1.000
_cell.angle_alpha   90.00
_cell.angle_beta   90.00
_cell.angle_gamma   90.00
#
_symmetry.space_group_name_H-M   'P 1'
#
loop_
_entity.id
_entity.type
_entity.pdbx_description
1 polymer ?
#
loop_
_entity_poly.entity_id
_entity_poly.type
_entity_poly.pdbx_seq_one_letter_code
_entity_poly.pdbx_strand_id
1 'polypeptide(L)'
;MRRSSLFVSSFLLHILLLSCILFTPTHSSDGDGDLVDQICKKTPFYDLCSSILHSNPLAPKSDSKGMALIMVNDILANATDTLSYIEELIKQTSDEQLEQQLAFCAESYIPVVKYILPQAADAINQGRFGFASYCIVDAQKEVNACDKKFSGASQAPLSDRNDIMQKLVDVAAAIVKLLLNG
;
A
#
# COMPACT_ATOMS: atom_id res chain seq x y z
N MET A 1 21.73 64.67 15.20
CA MET A 1 21.74 63.54 14.24
C MET A 1 22.12 62.16 14.83
N ARG A 2 22.56 62.02 16.09
CA ARG A 2 23.02 60.72 16.66
C ARG A 2 21.92 59.84 17.31
N ARG A 3 20.79 60.42 17.76
CA ARG A 3 19.69 59.68 18.42
C ARG A 3 18.81 58.90 17.45
N SER A 4 18.63 59.39 16.22
CA SER A 4 17.81 58.74 15.19
C SER A 4 18.42 57.42 14.70
N SER A 5 19.74 57.33 14.67
CA SER A 5 20.48 56.14 14.23
C SER A 5 20.40 54.97 15.23
N LEU A 6 20.31 55.26 16.54
CA LEU A 6 20.16 54.24 17.58
C LEU A 6 18.77 53.58 17.55
N PHE A 7 17.72 54.36 17.25
CA PHE A 7 16.36 53.83 17.11
C PHE A 7 16.23 52.93 15.87
N VAL A 8 16.78 53.34 14.73
CA VAL A 8 16.78 52.54 13.50
C VAL A 8 17.57 51.23 13.69
N SER A 9 18.70 51.29 14.40
CA SER A 9 19.50 50.10 14.73
C SER A 9 18.75 49.11 15.62
N SER A 10 17.93 49.58 16.57
CA SER A 10 17.14 48.73 17.46
C SER A 10 15.96 48.06 16.76
N PHE A 11 15.30 48.77 15.83
CA PHE A 11 14.19 48.22 15.03
C PHE A 11 14.68 47.17 14.02
N LEU A 12 15.84 47.39 13.38
CA LEU A 12 16.44 46.40 12.47
C LEU A 12 16.86 45.12 13.21
N LEU A 13 17.35 45.24 14.46
CA LEU A 13 17.71 44.08 15.28
C LEU A 13 16.49 43.23 15.67
N HIS A 14 15.36 43.88 15.98
CA HIS A 14 14.09 43.19 16.30
C HIS A 14 13.48 42.48 15.08
N ILE A 15 13.54 43.09 13.88
CA ILE A 15 13.06 42.47 12.65
C ILE A 15 13.91 41.24 12.28
N LEU A 16 15.24 41.30 12.47
CA LEU A 16 16.15 40.19 12.23
C LEU A 16 15.90 39.01 13.21
N LEU A 17 15.63 39.33 14.49
CA LEU A 17 15.28 38.34 15.51
C LEU A 17 13.92 37.66 15.22
N LEU A 18 12.92 38.42 14.75
CA LEU A 18 11.61 37.88 14.34
C LEU A 18 11.67 37.01 13.08
N SER A 19 12.55 37.33 12.11
CA SER A 19 12.75 36.46 10.94
C SER A 19 13.40 35.12 11.29
N CYS A 20 14.25 35.06 12.32
CA CYS A 20 14.84 33.80 12.77
C CYS A 20 13.83 32.85 13.45
N ILE A 21 12.75 33.39 14.03
CA ILE A 21 11.69 32.57 14.68
C ILE A 21 10.74 31.96 13.64
N LEU A 22 10.56 32.63 12.49
CA LEU A 22 9.73 32.14 11.37
C LEU A 22 10.47 31.16 10.44
N PHE A 23 11.80 31.13 10.52
CA PHE A 23 12.67 30.17 9.83
C PHE A 23 13.31 29.19 10.82
N THR A 24 12.51 28.63 11.73
CA THR A 24 12.91 27.33 12.26
C THR A 24 12.78 26.34 11.10
N PRO A 25 13.86 25.65 10.68
CA PRO A 25 13.67 24.45 9.90
C PRO A 25 12.81 23.55 10.78
N THR A 26 11.64 23.12 10.28
CA THR A 26 11.00 21.96 10.85
C THR A 26 12.04 20.86 10.80
N HIS A 27 12.61 20.56 11.96
CA HIS A 27 13.55 19.47 12.13
C HIS A 27 12.72 18.21 11.88
N SER A 28 12.63 17.78 10.61
CA SER A 28 12.42 16.38 10.32
C SER A 28 13.49 15.65 11.11
N SER A 29 13.05 14.72 11.94
CA SER A 29 13.89 13.92 12.82
C SER A 29 14.86 13.08 11.98
N ASP A 30 15.96 13.68 11.54
CA ASP A 30 17.13 12.97 11.01
C ASP A 30 17.83 12.29 12.18
N GLY A 31 17.52 11.01 12.34
CA GLY A 31 18.05 10.13 13.39
C GLY A 31 17.55 8.70 13.29
N ASP A 32 16.44 8.47 12.59
CA ASP A 32 15.96 7.16 12.17
C ASP A 32 15.62 7.30 10.68
N GLY A 33 16.17 6.46 9.81
CA GLY A 33 15.85 6.53 8.38
C GLY A 33 14.34 6.47 8.17
N ASP A 34 13.81 7.05 7.09
CA ASP A 34 12.38 6.96 6.77
C ASP A 34 11.88 5.53 6.99
N LEU A 35 10.96 5.35 7.96
CA LEU A 35 10.48 4.02 8.37
C LEU A 35 9.90 3.26 7.16
N VAL A 36 9.33 3.99 6.18
CA VAL A 36 8.89 3.45 4.90
C VAL A 36 10.07 2.82 4.15
N ASP A 37 11.16 3.57 3.95
CA ASP A 37 12.38 3.07 3.30
C ASP A 37 12.98 1.87 4.03
N GLN A 38 13.03 1.90 5.37
CA GLN A 38 13.53 0.78 6.17
C GLN A 38 12.70 -0.50 5.99
N ILE A 39 11.37 -0.37 5.91
CA ILE A 39 10.47 -1.50 5.69
C ILE A 39 10.56 -1.97 4.25
N CYS A 40 10.43 -1.08 3.27
CA CYS A 40 10.43 -1.44 1.85
C CYS A 40 11.76 -2.06 1.39
N LYS A 41 12.89 -1.72 2.00
CA LYS A 41 14.18 -2.41 1.75
C LYS A 41 14.17 -3.88 2.17
N LYS A 42 13.26 -4.28 3.04
CA LYS A 42 13.09 -5.66 3.53
C LYS A 42 11.93 -6.39 2.84
N THR A 43 11.28 -5.76 1.84
CA THR A 43 10.22 -6.37 1.04
C THR A 43 10.72 -6.66 -0.38
N PRO A 44 10.09 -7.60 -1.10
CA PRO A 44 10.20 -7.60 -2.55
C PRO A 44 9.58 -6.30 -3.12
N PHE A 45 9.94 -5.95 -4.35
CA PHE A 45 9.39 -4.81 -5.09
C PHE A 45 9.45 -3.47 -4.32
N TYR A 46 10.66 -3.04 -3.96
CA TYR A 46 10.91 -1.79 -3.22
C TYR A 46 10.12 -0.60 -3.77
N ASP A 47 10.17 -0.35 -5.08
CA ASP A 47 9.51 0.82 -5.70
C ASP A 47 7.98 0.77 -5.54
N LEU A 48 7.39 -0.43 -5.63
CA LEU A 48 5.96 -0.63 -5.42
C LEU A 48 5.58 -0.34 -3.96
N CYS A 49 6.32 -0.91 -3.01
CA CYS A 49 6.12 -0.66 -1.59
C CYS A 49 6.24 0.84 -1.26
N SER A 50 7.32 1.49 -1.72
CA SER A 50 7.59 2.90 -1.47
C SER A 50 6.50 3.77 -2.07
N SER A 51 6.09 3.50 -3.31
CA SER A 51 5.04 4.27 -3.98
C SER A 51 3.72 4.19 -3.21
N ILE A 52 3.30 3.00 -2.78
CA ILE A 52 2.03 2.83 -2.06
C ILE A 52 2.09 3.55 -0.72
N LEU A 53 3.13 3.31 0.08
CA LEU A 53 3.23 3.88 1.41
C LEU A 53 3.40 5.41 1.35
N HIS A 54 4.26 5.95 0.50
CA HIS A 54 4.41 7.42 0.39
C HIS A 54 3.19 8.12 -0.20
N SER A 55 2.40 7.45 -1.05
CA SER A 55 1.15 8.02 -1.55
C SER A 55 0.06 8.09 -0.49
N ASN A 56 0.19 7.32 0.60
CA ASN A 56 -0.78 7.30 1.68
C ASN A 56 -0.46 8.38 2.75
N PRO A 57 -1.36 9.35 2.99
CA PRO A 57 -1.10 10.44 3.94
C PRO A 57 -1.01 9.98 5.41
N LEU A 58 -1.40 8.75 5.72
CA LEU A 58 -1.28 8.17 7.05
C LEU A 58 0.06 7.46 7.27
N ALA A 59 0.79 7.08 6.21
CA ALA A 59 2.02 6.31 6.34
C ALA A 59 3.13 7.01 7.15
N PRO A 60 3.36 8.34 7.00
CA PRO A 60 4.38 9.03 7.81
C PRO A 60 4.09 9.05 9.32
N LYS A 61 2.85 8.69 9.71
CA LYS A 61 2.38 8.67 11.11
C LYS A 61 2.18 7.25 11.64
N SER A 62 2.32 6.25 10.78
CA SER A 62 2.09 4.84 11.14
C SER A 62 3.37 4.16 11.59
N ASP A 63 3.25 3.30 12.59
CA ASP A 63 4.22 2.26 12.87
C ASP A 63 4.16 1.15 11.79
N SER A 64 5.02 0.15 11.91
CA SER A 64 5.06 -1.01 11.00
C SER A 64 3.71 -1.72 10.87
N LYS A 65 2.91 -1.74 11.94
CA LYS A 65 1.56 -2.30 11.95
C LYS A 65 0.60 -1.47 11.09
N GLY A 66 0.62 -0.14 11.22
CA GLY A 66 -0.20 0.74 10.38
C GLY A 66 0.22 0.69 8.90
N MET A 67 1.51 0.53 8.60
CA MET A 67 1.97 0.31 7.22
C MET A 67 1.47 -1.02 6.64
N ALA A 68 1.46 -2.10 7.43
CA ALA A 68 0.86 -3.36 7.00
C ALA A 68 -0.65 -3.22 6.71
N LEU A 69 -1.37 -2.46 7.53
CA LEU A 69 -2.79 -2.18 7.31
C LEU A 69 -3.03 -1.37 6.03
N ILE A 70 -2.19 -0.37 5.75
CA ILE A 70 -2.25 0.40 4.50
C ILE A 70 -2.09 -0.53 3.30
N MET A 71 -1.10 -1.41 3.31
CA MET A 71 -0.86 -2.36 2.23
C MET A 71 -2.01 -3.34 2.02
N VAL A 72 -2.60 -3.89 3.09
CA VAL A 72 -3.78 -4.78 2.96
C VAL A 72 -4.98 -4.05 2.39
N ASN A 73 -5.20 -2.79 2.77
CA ASN A 73 -6.29 -1.99 2.22
C ASN A 73 -6.07 -1.64 0.74
N ASP A 74 -4.81 -1.39 0.33
CA ASP A 74 -4.47 -1.18 -1.07
C ASP A 74 -4.70 -2.45 -1.92
N ILE A 75 -4.31 -3.62 -1.41
CA ILE A 75 -4.62 -4.92 -2.03
C ILE A 75 -6.14 -5.08 -2.15
N LEU A 76 -6.91 -4.76 -1.10
CA LEU A 76 -8.37 -4.88 -1.13
C LEU A 76 -9.00 -3.98 -2.20
N ALA A 77 -8.50 -2.76 -2.35
CA ALA A 77 -8.97 -1.86 -3.41
C ALA A 77 -8.68 -2.43 -4.81
N ASN A 78 -7.46 -2.92 -5.06
CA ASN A 78 -7.07 -3.53 -6.33
C ASN A 78 -7.84 -4.83 -6.62
N ALA A 79 -8.08 -5.67 -5.60
CA ALA A 79 -8.88 -6.88 -5.73
C ALA A 79 -10.33 -6.56 -6.07
N THR A 80 -10.89 -5.51 -5.46
CA THR A 80 -12.26 -5.06 -5.73
C THR A 80 -12.39 -4.54 -7.15
N ASP A 81 -11.46 -3.70 -7.61
CA ASP A 81 -11.43 -3.20 -8.99
C ASP A 81 -11.27 -4.34 -10.01
N THR A 82 -10.41 -5.32 -9.70
CA THR A 82 -10.22 -6.50 -10.55
C THR A 82 -11.48 -7.36 -10.62
N LEU A 83 -12.17 -7.58 -9.50
CA LEU A 83 -13.45 -8.29 -9.49
C LEU A 83 -14.51 -7.58 -10.33
N SER A 84 -14.66 -6.25 -10.18
CA SER A 84 -15.58 -5.47 -11.00
C SER A 84 -15.23 -5.52 -12.48
N TYR A 85 -13.94 -5.51 -12.82
CA TYR A 85 -13.47 -5.67 -14.19
C TYR A 85 -13.82 -7.05 -14.77
N ILE A 86 -13.63 -8.12 -14.00
CA ILE A 86 -14.02 -9.49 -14.39
C ILE A 86 -15.53 -9.56 -14.66
N GLU A 87 -16.35 -9.05 -13.73
CA GLU A 87 -17.81 -9.03 -13.86
C GLU A 87 -18.29 -8.26 -15.11
N GLU A 88 -17.57 -7.21 -15.50
CA GLU A 88 -17.87 -6.46 -16.70
C GLU A 88 -17.47 -7.22 -17.98
N LEU A 89 -16.31 -7.87 -18.00
CA LEU A 89 -15.90 -8.72 -19.12
C LEU A 89 -16.87 -9.87 -19.37
N ILE A 90 -17.41 -10.48 -18.30
CA ILE A 90 -18.42 -11.54 -18.40
C ILE A 90 -19.67 -11.07 -19.15
N LYS A 91 -20.12 -9.83 -18.90
CA LYS A 91 -21.31 -9.27 -19.58
C LYS A 91 -21.07 -8.97 -21.06
N GLN A 92 -19.81 -8.74 -21.45
CA GLN A 92 -19.44 -8.28 -22.78
C GLN A 92 -19.00 -9.41 -23.71
N THR A 93 -18.50 -10.51 -23.17
CA THR A 93 -18.04 -11.64 -23.98
C THR A 93 -19.21 -12.45 -24.53
N SER A 94 -19.05 -12.95 -25.75
CA SER A 94 -19.88 -14.02 -26.32
C SER A 94 -19.10 -15.32 -26.51
N ASP A 95 -17.82 -15.35 -26.11
CA ASP A 95 -16.97 -16.54 -26.12
C ASP A 95 -17.23 -17.32 -24.83
N GLU A 96 -17.83 -18.51 -24.96
CA GLU A 96 -18.19 -19.39 -23.84
C GLU A 96 -16.97 -19.85 -23.03
N GLN A 97 -15.83 -20.08 -23.68
CA GLN A 97 -14.61 -20.49 -22.98
C GLN A 97 -14.06 -19.33 -22.14
N LEU A 98 -14.04 -18.14 -22.71
CA LEU A 98 -13.63 -16.94 -21.99
C LEU A 98 -14.58 -16.63 -20.83
N GLU A 99 -15.89 -16.76 -21.04
CA GLU A 99 -16.90 -16.59 -19.98
C GLU A 99 -16.66 -17.56 -18.81
N GLN A 100 -16.39 -18.84 -19.09
CA GLN A 100 -16.11 -19.83 -18.04
C GLN A 100 -14.81 -19.52 -17.27
N GLN A 101 -13.76 -19.09 -17.97
CA GLN A 101 -12.50 -18.69 -17.33
C GLN A 101 -12.68 -17.46 -16.42
N LEU A 102 -13.43 -16.47 -16.89
CA LEU A 102 -13.75 -15.26 -16.13
C LEU A 102 -14.65 -15.57 -14.94
N ALA A 103 -15.66 -16.42 -15.09
CA ALA A 103 -16.54 -16.84 -13.99
C ALA A 103 -15.74 -17.52 -12.87
N PHE A 104 -14.81 -18.42 -13.22
CA PHE A 104 -13.90 -19.02 -12.25
C PHE A 104 -13.06 -17.94 -11.52
N CYS A 105 -12.53 -16.98 -12.26
CA CYS A 105 -11.78 -15.88 -11.65
C CYS A 105 -12.64 -15.03 -10.70
N ALA A 106 -13.90 -14.76 -11.05
CA ALA A 106 -14.83 -14.08 -10.15
C ALA A 106 -15.03 -14.89 -8.86
N GLU A 107 -15.24 -16.20 -8.97
CA GLU A 107 -15.37 -17.09 -7.80
C GLU A 107 -14.13 -17.08 -6.90
N SER A 108 -12.92 -16.97 -7.46
CA SER A 108 -11.67 -16.82 -6.69
C SER A 108 -11.52 -15.42 -6.07
N TYR A 109 -11.90 -14.34 -6.76
CA TYR A 109 -11.76 -12.97 -6.24
C TYR A 109 -12.83 -12.58 -5.20
N ILE A 110 -14.04 -13.14 -5.29
CA ILE A 110 -15.13 -12.87 -4.34
C ILE A 110 -14.72 -13.10 -2.88
N PRO A 111 -14.16 -14.26 -2.47
CA PRO A 111 -13.73 -14.47 -1.10
C PRO A 111 -12.55 -13.60 -0.70
N VAL A 112 -11.63 -13.31 -1.63
CA VAL A 112 -10.51 -12.38 -1.43
C VAL A 112 -11.02 -11.01 -0.95
N VAL A 113 -12.00 -10.47 -1.67
CA VAL A 113 -12.60 -9.16 -1.39
C VAL A 113 -13.50 -9.20 -0.16
N LYS A 114 -14.42 -10.17 -0.06
CA LYS A 114 -15.47 -10.17 0.96
C LYS A 114 -15.01 -10.62 2.33
N TYR A 115 -14.00 -11.50 2.39
CA TYR A 115 -13.66 -12.20 3.62
C TYR A 115 -12.17 -12.15 3.93
N ILE A 116 -11.31 -12.59 3.02
CA ILE A 116 -9.91 -12.87 3.32
C ILE A 116 -9.13 -11.59 3.66
N LEU A 117 -9.18 -10.57 2.80
CA LEU A 117 -8.45 -9.31 3.05
C LEU A 117 -9.05 -8.49 4.21
N PRO A 118 -10.38 -8.39 4.37
CA PRO A 118 -10.97 -7.80 5.58
C PRO A 118 -10.54 -8.53 6.87
N GLN A 119 -10.45 -9.86 6.86
CA GLN A 119 -9.96 -10.64 8.00
C GLN A 119 -8.47 -10.40 8.25
N ALA A 120 -7.65 -10.25 7.21
CA ALA A 120 -6.24 -9.88 7.35
C ALA A 120 -6.10 -8.51 8.03
N ALA A 121 -6.88 -7.51 7.60
CA ALA A 121 -6.88 -6.17 8.19
C ALA A 121 -7.30 -6.20 9.66
N ASP A 122 -8.37 -6.92 10.00
CA ASP A 122 -8.81 -7.12 11.39
C ASP A 122 -7.73 -7.84 12.22
N ALA A 123 -7.10 -8.87 11.67
CA ALA A 123 -6.01 -9.59 12.32
C ALA A 123 -4.80 -8.69 12.60
N ILE A 124 -4.40 -7.84 11.66
CA ILE A 124 -3.33 -6.84 11.86
C ILE A 124 -3.73 -5.89 12.99
N ASN A 125 -4.95 -5.36 12.97
CA ASN A 125 -5.46 -4.45 13.99
C ASN A 125 -5.44 -5.07 15.40
N GLN A 126 -5.69 -6.37 15.50
CA GLN A 126 -5.68 -7.11 16.76
C GLN A 126 -4.29 -7.68 17.13
N GLY A 127 -3.25 -7.42 16.34
CA GLY A 127 -1.90 -7.97 16.57
C GLY A 127 -1.78 -9.48 16.32
N ARG A 128 -2.77 -10.09 15.67
CA ARG A 128 -2.77 -11.52 15.31
C ARG A 128 -2.03 -11.76 13.99
N PHE A 129 -0.74 -11.39 13.96
CA PHE A 129 0.04 -11.37 12.72
C PHE A 129 0.17 -12.76 12.05
N GLY A 130 0.12 -13.85 12.82
CA GLY A 130 0.11 -15.21 12.26
C GLY A 130 -1.13 -15.48 11.42
N PHE A 131 -2.31 -15.03 11.90
CA PHE A 131 -3.55 -15.14 11.14
C PHE A 131 -3.59 -14.16 9.96
N ALA A 132 -3.06 -12.95 10.11
CA ALA A 132 -2.91 -12.03 8.99
C ALA A 132 -2.05 -12.62 7.87
N SER A 133 -0.91 -13.23 8.22
CA SER A 133 -0.03 -13.90 7.26
C SER A 133 -0.74 -15.06 6.55
N TYR A 134 -1.54 -15.84 7.28
CA TYR A 134 -2.36 -16.90 6.68
C TYR A 134 -3.32 -16.33 5.64
N CYS A 135 -4.09 -15.29 5.98
CA CYS A 135 -5.03 -14.65 5.07
C CYS A 135 -4.34 -14.09 3.82
N ILE A 136 -3.17 -13.44 3.95
CA ILE A 136 -2.44 -12.91 2.78
C ILE A 136 -1.98 -14.04 1.86
N VAL A 137 -1.45 -15.14 2.41
CA VAL A 137 -1.07 -16.32 1.63
C VAL A 137 -2.28 -16.98 0.97
N ASP A 138 -3.45 -16.95 1.62
CA ASP A 138 -4.69 -17.46 1.04
C ASP A 138 -5.16 -16.60 -0.14
N ALA A 139 -5.13 -15.27 0.01
CA ALA A 139 -5.41 -14.35 -1.09
C ALA A 139 -4.47 -14.55 -2.28
N GLN A 140 -3.19 -14.77 -2.01
CA GLN A 140 -2.20 -15.11 -3.04
C GLN A 140 -2.56 -16.39 -3.81
N LYS A 141 -3.06 -17.43 -3.12
CA LYS A 141 -3.47 -18.68 -3.80
C LYS A 141 -4.65 -18.47 -4.73
N GLU A 142 -5.65 -17.69 -4.31
CA GLU A 142 -6.82 -17.39 -5.13
C GLU A 142 -6.46 -16.58 -6.39
N VAL A 143 -5.61 -15.55 -6.25
CA VAL A 143 -5.09 -14.78 -7.40
C VAL A 143 -4.35 -15.70 -8.37
N ASN A 144 -3.47 -16.57 -7.87
CA ASN A 144 -2.75 -17.53 -8.70
C ASN A 144 -3.66 -18.58 -9.34
N ALA A 145 -4.74 -18.98 -8.69
CA ALA A 145 -5.70 -19.93 -9.24
C ALA A 145 -6.43 -19.32 -10.44
N CYS A 146 -6.85 -18.05 -10.33
CA CYS A 146 -7.41 -17.30 -11.44
C CYS A 146 -6.41 -17.16 -12.59
N ASP A 147 -5.18 -16.74 -12.31
CA ASP A 147 -4.17 -16.50 -13.35
C ASP A 147 -3.87 -17.76 -14.19
N LYS A 148 -3.78 -18.91 -13.52
CA LYS A 148 -3.58 -20.21 -14.16
C LYS A 148 -4.69 -20.60 -15.14
N LYS A 149 -5.90 -20.02 -15.06
CA LYS A 149 -6.96 -20.26 -16.04
C LYS A 149 -6.64 -19.71 -17.42
N PHE A 150 -5.76 -18.72 -17.50
CA PHE A 150 -5.31 -18.12 -18.74
C PHE A 150 -3.97 -18.68 -19.23
N SER A 151 -3.41 -19.70 -18.55
CA SER A 151 -2.18 -20.36 -19.00
C SER A 151 -2.35 -20.97 -20.39
N GLY A 152 -1.59 -20.46 -21.36
CA GLY A 152 -1.67 -20.92 -22.75
C GLY A 152 -2.82 -20.30 -23.57
N ALA A 153 -3.57 -19.35 -23.01
CA ALA A 153 -4.54 -18.57 -23.76
C ALA A 153 -3.83 -17.57 -24.68
N SER A 154 -4.36 -17.35 -25.88
CA SER A 154 -3.90 -16.30 -26.80
C SER A 154 -4.22 -14.89 -26.28
N GLN A 155 -5.25 -14.78 -25.44
CA GLN A 155 -5.67 -13.56 -24.77
C GLN A 155 -5.84 -13.84 -23.27
N ALA A 156 -5.10 -13.10 -22.45
CA ALA A 156 -5.18 -13.17 -20.99
C ALA A 156 -5.58 -11.78 -20.45
N PRO A 157 -6.88 -11.42 -20.50
CA PRO A 157 -7.34 -10.06 -20.17
C PRO A 157 -7.07 -9.66 -18.71
N LEU A 158 -6.69 -10.62 -17.86
CA LEU A 158 -6.39 -10.39 -16.45
C LEU A 158 -4.89 -10.40 -16.12
N SER A 159 -3.98 -10.71 -17.06
CA SER A 159 -2.56 -10.95 -16.77
C SER A 159 -1.92 -9.80 -15.98
N ASP A 160 -2.04 -8.56 -16.47
CA ASP A 160 -1.42 -7.40 -15.81
C ASP A 160 -2.01 -7.15 -14.42
N ARG A 161 -3.32 -7.35 -14.26
CA ARG A 161 -4.03 -7.15 -12.99
C ARG A 161 -3.63 -8.21 -11.96
N ASN A 162 -3.55 -9.47 -12.39
CA ASN A 162 -3.11 -10.59 -11.57
C ASN A 162 -1.64 -10.43 -11.18
N ASP A 163 -0.78 -9.97 -12.09
CA ASP A 163 0.63 -9.70 -11.82
C ASP A 163 0.82 -8.58 -10.78
N ILE A 164 0.05 -7.49 -10.89
CA ILE A 164 0.07 -6.42 -9.88
C ILE A 164 -0.41 -6.97 -8.54
N MET A 165 -1.54 -7.68 -8.52
CA MET A 165 -2.06 -8.31 -7.31
C MET A 165 -1.05 -9.24 -6.65
N GLN A 166 -0.34 -10.06 -7.43
CA GLN A 166 0.70 -10.96 -6.95
C GLN A 166 1.86 -10.19 -6.28
N LYS A 167 2.33 -9.11 -6.91
CA LYS A 167 3.38 -8.25 -6.32
C LYS A 167 2.91 -7.59 -5.02
N LEU A 168 1.67 -7.11 -4.99
CA LEU A 168 1.10 -6.47 -3.80
C LEU A 168 1.00 -7.44 -2.62
N VAL A 169 0.47 -8.66 -2.83
CA VAL A 169 0.37 -9.67 -1.76
C VAL A 169 1.75 -10.13 -1.29
N ASP A 170 2.75 -10.22 -2.17
CA ASP A 170 4.12 -10.56 -1.79
C ASP A 170 4.76 -9.47 -0.92
N VAL A 171 4.55 -8.19 -1.23
CA VAL A 171 4.99 -7.07 -0.40
C VAL A 171 4.32 -7.14 0.98
N ALA A 172 2.99 -7.29 1.03
CA ALA A 172 2.27 -7.35 2.31
C ALA A 172 2.68 -8.55 3.16
N ALA A 173 2.90 -9.72 2.54
CA ALA A 173 3.40 -10.91 3.23
C ALA A 173 4.77 -10.66 3.87
N ALA A 174 5.68 -9.97 3.16
CA ALA A 174 6.98 -9.60 3.69
C ALA A 174 6.87 -8.64 4.88
N ILE A 175 6.00 -7.63 4.81
CA ILE A 175 5.79 -6.68 5.92
C ILE A 175 5.21 -7.39 7.14
N VAL A 176 4.17 -8.23 6.97
CA VAL A 176 3.59 -9.00 8.08
C VAL A 176 4.61 -9.98 8.68
N LYS A 177 5.51 -10.54 7.86
CA LYS A 177 6.61 -11.37 8.35
C LYS A 177 7.60 -10.58 9.22
N LEU A 178 7.83 -9.29 8.96
CA LEU A 178 8.64 -8.45 9.86
C LEU A 178 7.95 -8.29 11.21
N LEU A 179 6.62 -8.13 11.22
CA LEU A 179 5.82 -8.02 12.46
C LEU A 179 5.77 -9.31 13.27
N LEU A 180 5.96 -10.47 12.64
CA LEU A 180 6.04 -11.77 13.33
C LEU A 180 7.37 -11.98 14.06
N ASN A 181 8.43 -11.29 13.62
CA ASN A 181 9.80 -11.51 14.10
C ASN A 181 10.33 -10.38 15.01
N GLY A 182 9.54 -9.33 15.21
CA GLY A 182 9.85 -8.20 16.09
C GLY A 182 9.09 -8.28 17.39
#